data_AF-A0A7J5XKG6-F1
#
_entry.id   AF-A0A7J5XKG6-F1
#
_cell.length_a   1.000
_cell.length_b   1.000
_cell.length_c   1.000
_cell.angle_alpha   90.00
_cell.angle_beta   90.00
_cell.angle_gamma   90.00
#
_symmetry.space_group_name_H-M   'P 1'
#
loop_
_entity.id
_entity.type
_entity.pdbx_description
1 polymer ?
#
loop_
_entity_poly.entity_id
_entity_poly.type
_entity_poly.pdbx_seq_one_letter_code
_entity_poly.pdbx_strand_id
1 'polypeptide(L)'
;MQMFLSIGFAAAGAVGAIYSLSVAALGLANGPTCLWNNLESPTLQWGTPFASSNGSYLGDKAMWAWCRVPANVVEFNVGLFSTLLVAACIELALCLIQMVNGLFGCLCGTCGGKE
;
A
#
# COMPACT_ATOMS: atom_id res chain seq x y z
N MET A 1 -17.70 15.24 -23.65
CA MET A 1 -16.78 14.07 -23.66
C MET A 1 -15.62 14.20 -22.66
N GLN A 2 -15.09 15.40 -22.37
CA GLN A 2 -13.97 15.60 -21.43
C GLN A 2 -14.21 15.02 -20.02
N MET A 3 -15.41 15.19 -19.48
CA MET A 3 -15.74 14.81 -18.09
C MET A 3 -15.88 13.28 -17.88
N PHE A 4 -16.40 12.55 -18.88
CA PHE A 4 -16.58 11.09 -18.79
C PHE A 4 -15.26 10.35 -18.86
N LEU A 5 -14.30 10.81 -19.69
CA LEU A 5 -12.96 10.22 -19.74
C LEU A 5 -12.23 10.44 -18.41
N SER A 6 -12.38 11.61 -17.78
CA SER A 6 -11.80 11.88 -16.46
C SER A 6 -12.34 10.97 -15.37
N ILE A 7 -13.66 10.67 -15.38
CA ILE A 7 -14.28 9.73 -14.44
C ILE A 7 -13.79 8.29 -14.70
N GLY A 8 -13.66 7.91 -15.98
CA GLY A 8 -13.13 6.61 -16.38
C GLY A 8 -11.70 6.38 -15.90
N PHE A 9 -10.80 7.36 -16.10
CA PHE A 9 -9.43 7.28 -15.60
C PHE A 9 -9.37 7.31 -14.07
N ALA A 10 -10.23 8.08 -13.40
CA ALA A 10 -10.33 8.07 -11.93
C ALA A 10 -10.80 6.71 -11.39
N ALA A 11 -11.73 6.04 -12.06
CA ALA A 11 -12.17 4.70 -11.69
C ALA A 11 -11.03 3.67 -11.87
N ALA A 12 -10.29 3.74 -12.98
CA ALA A 12 -9.12 2.89 -13.21
C ALA A 12 -8.03 3.12 -12.16
N GLY A 13 -7.74 4.39 -11.83
CA GLY A 13 -6.82 4.76 -10.75
C GLY A 13 -7.27 4.24 -9.39
N ALA A 14 -8.56 4.35 -9.05
CA ALA A 14 -9.10 3.82 -7.80
C ALA A 14 -8.90 2.29 -7.68
N VAL A 15 -9.12 1.54 -8.76
CA VAL A 15 -8.87 0.08 -8.79
C VAL A 15 -7.39 -0.22 -8.59
N GLY A 16 -6.51 0.52 -9.27
CA GLY A 16 -5.05 0.41 -9.11
C GLY A 16 -4.59 0.71 -7.68
N ALA A 17 -5.13 1.77 -7.08
CA ALA A 17 -4.84 2.17 -5.71
C ALA A 17 -5.29 1.11 -4.69
N ILE A 18 -6.49 0.54 -4.84
CA ILE A 18 -6.98 -0.54 -3.97
C ILE A 18 -6.07 -1.78 -4.06
N TYR A 19 -5.67 -2.15 -5.29
CA TYR A 19 -4.74 -3.27 -5.48
C TYR A 19 -3.39 -3.01 -4.81
N SER A 20 -2.81 -1.84 -5.06
CA SER A 20 -1.53 -1.43 -4.47
C SER A 20 -1.59 -1.40 -2.94
N LEU A 21 -2.66 -0.83 -2.37
CA LEU A 21 -2.88 -0.77 -0.93
C LEU A 21 -2.97 -2.17 -0.31
N SER A 22 -3.67 -3.09 -0.96
CA SER A 22 -3.81 -4.48 -0.52
C SER A 22 -2.46 -5.20 -0.51
N VAL A 23 -1.70 -5.10 -1.60
CA VAL A 23 -0.38 -5.72 -1.73
C VAL A 23 0.61 -5.10 -0.74
N ALA A 24 0.60 -3.78 -0.57
CA ALA A 24 1.48 -3.09 0.36
C ALA A 24 1.19 -3.45 1.81
N ALA A 25 -0.09 -3.53 2.20
CA ALA A 25 -0.49 -3.98 3.53
C ALA A 25 -0.05 -5.41 3.81
N LEU A 26 -0.27 -6.34 2.87
CA LEU A 26 0.15 -7.74 3.00
C LEU A 26 1.68 -7.89 3.01
N GLY A 27 2.39 -7.14 2.19
CA GLY A 27 3.86 -7.15 2.16
C GLY A 27 4.47 -6.64 3.46
N LEU A 28 3.83 -5.65 4.09
CA LEU A 28 4.23 -5.13 5.38
C LEU A 28 3.85 -6.08 6.54
N ALA A 29 2.69 -6.72 6.48
CA ALA A 29 2.23 -7.67 7.50
C ALA A 29 3.08 -8.95 7.55
N ASN A 30 3.45 -9.51 6.39
CA ASN A 30 4.25 -10.74 6.32
C ASN A 30 5.74 -10.49 6.55
N GLY A 31 6.23 -9.29 6.20
CA GLY A 31 7.65 -8.96 6.26
C GLY A 31 8.49 -9.66 5.17
N PRO A 32 9.79 -9.31 5.06
CA PRO A 32 10.65 -9.88 4.03
C PRO A 32 11.09 -11.31 4.33
N THR A 33 11.43 -12.05 3.29
CA THR A 33 12.20 -13.30 3.42
C THR A 33 13.66 -12.97 3.64
N CYS A 34 14.26 -13.54 4.68
CA CYS A 34 15.65 -13.33 5.02
C CYS A 34 16.26 -14.58 5.68
N LEU A 35 17.58 -14.64 5.68
CA LEU A 35 18.35 -15.57 6.50
C LEU A 35 18.40 -15.00 7.91
N TRP A 36 17.76 -15.69 8.85
CA TRP A 36 17.46 -15.15 10.17
C TRP A 36 17.86 -16.09 11.31
N ASN A 37 18.06 -15.51 12.48
CA ASN A 37 18.12 -16.21 13.76
C ASN A 37 17.63 -15.31 14.90
N ASN A 38 17.17 -15.91 15.99
CA ASN A 38 16.82 -15.21 17.23
C ASN A 38 17.21 -16.05 18.45
N LEU A 39 16.82 -15.60 19.65
CA LEU A 39 17.10 -16.30 20.90
C LEU A 39 16.40 -17.67 20.98
N GLU A 40 15.26 -17.82 20.32
CA GLU A 40 14.43 -19.04 20.35
C GLU A 40 14.85 -20.07 19.28
N SER A 41 15.39 -19.59 18.16
CA SER A 41 15.95 -20.35 17.05
C SER A 41 17.36 -19.83 16.76
N PRO A 42 18.38 -20.34 17.49
CA PRO A 42 19.76 -19.85 17.37
C PRO A 42 20.44 -20.25 16.06
N THR A 43 19.91 -21.27 15.36
CA THR A 43 20.42 -21.73 14.06
C THR A 43 19.93 -20.83 12.94
N LEU A 44 20.84 -20.48 12.03
CA LEU A 44 20.57 -19.66 10.87
C LEU A 44 19.67 -20.42 9.87
N GLN A 45 18.54 -19.83 9.47
CA GLN A 45 17.61 -20.44 8.53
C GLN A 45 16.94 -19.40 7.62
N TRP A 46 16.52 -19.82 6.42
CA TRP A 46 15.77 -18.96 5.50
C TRP A 46 14.28 -19.01 5.81
N GLY A 47 13.64 -17.84 5.87
CA GLY A 47 12.20 -17.77 6.06
C GLY A 47 11.70 -16.34 6.25
N THR A 48 10.45 -16.22 6.67
CA THR A 48 9.79 -14.94 6.98
C THR A 48 9.53 -14.85 8.48
N PRO A 49 10.51 -14.40 9.29
CA PRO A 49 10.42 -14.44 10.75
C PRO A 49 9.28 -13.59 11.32
N PHE A 50 8.79 -12.62 10.53
CA PHE A 50 7.77 -11.68 10.96
C PHE A 50 6.34 -12.09 10.58
N ALA A 51 6.16 -13.14 9.79
CA ALA A 51 4.84 -13.55 9.29
C ALA A 51 3.86 -13.90 10.43
N SER A 52 4.35 -14.47 11.54
CA SER A 52 3.55 -14.76 12.73
C SER A 52 3.59 -13.67 13.79
N SER A 53 4.27 -12.55 13.53
CA SER A 53 4.51 -11.48 14.52
C SER A 53 3.35 -10.48 14.64
N ASN A 54 2.28 -10.63 13.84
CA ASN A 54 1.16 -9.69 13.76
C ASN A 54 1.59 -8.23 13.60
N GLY A 55 2.69 -7.97 12.88
CA GLY A 55 3.22 -6.63 12.65
C GLY A 55 3.95 -5.99 13.83
N SER A 56 4.21 -6.71 14.92
CA SER A 56 4.97 -6.18 16.08
C SER A 56 6.36 -5.67 15.72
N TYR A 57 7.02 -6.28 14.73
CA TYR A 57 8.32 -5.84 14.23
C TYR A 57 8.31 -4.42 13.63
N LEU A 58 7.14 -3.89 13.23
CA LEU A 58 7.03 -2.52 12.73
C LEU A 58 7.24 -1.48 13.85
N GLY A 59 6.83 -1.83 15.08
CA GLY A 59 7.02 -0.99 16.27
C GLY A 59 8.31 -1.26 17.02
N ASP A 60 8.81 -2.50 16.99
CA ASP A 60 10.04 -2.90 17.67
C ASP A 60 11.19 -3.11 16.68
N LYS A 61 12.04 -2.08 16.56
CA LYS A 61 13.23 -2.13 15.72
C LYS A 61 14.29 -3.13 16.20
N ALA A 62 14.26 -3.59 17.46
CA ALA A 62 15.20 -4.60 17.92
C ALA A 62 15.01 -5.93 17.16
N MET A 63 13.78 -6.23 16.73
CA MET A 63 13.48 -7.42 15.92
C MET A 63 14.11 -7.39 14.53
N TRP A 64 14.50 -6.21 14.02
CA TRP A 64 15.09 -6.10 12.68
C TRP A 64 16.46 -6.77 12.60
N ALA A 65 17.15 -6.88 13.75
CA ALA A 65 18.43 -7.57 13.88
C ALA A 65 18.33 -9.10 13.72
N TRP A 66 17.11 -9.66 13.73
CA TRP A 66 16.88 -11.08 13.47
C TRP A 66 17.26 -11.46 12.05
N CYS A 67 17.00 -10.60 11.06
CA CYS A 67 17.43 -10.80 9.68
C CYS A 67 18.91 -10.44 9.55
N ARG A 68 19.75 -11.42 9.20
CA ARG A 68 21.19 -11.24 9.03
C ARG A 68 21.58 -10.97 7.58
N VAL A 69 20.94 -11.68 6.65
CA VAL A 69 21.19 -11.53 5.21
C VAL A 69 19.86 -11.53 4.46
N PRO A 70 19.63 -10.59 3.52
CA PRO A 70 20.50 -9.46 3.19
C PRO A 70 20.51 -8.38 4.28
N ALA A 71 21.62 -7.62 4.36
CA ALA A 71 21.73 -6.50 5.29
C ALA A 71 20.67 -5.43 4.98
N ASN A 72 20.07 -4.85 6.02
CA ASN A 72 19.04 -3.80 5.93
C ASN A 72 17.77 -4.18 5.13
N VAL A 73 17.53 -5.48 4.88
CA VAL A 73 16.36 -5.94 4.13
C VAL A 73 15.04 -5.55 4.79
N VAL A 74 14.99 -5.55 6.12
CA VAL A 74 13.79 -5.20 6.89
C VAL A 74 13.47 -3.72 6.70
N GLU A 75 14.47 -2.85 6.83
CA GLU A 75 14.31 -1.41 6.64
C GLU A 75 13.88 -1.08 5.21
N PHE A 76 14.49 -1.72 4.21
CA PHE A 76 14.09 -1.57 2.81
C PHE A 76 12.64 -2.01 2.58
N ASN A 77 12.25 -3.18 3.08
CA ASN A 77 10.90 -3.72 2.93
C ASN A 77 9.86 -2.78 3.57
N VAL A 78 10.12 -2.33 4.81
CA VAL A 78 9.24 -1.42 5.53
C VAL A 78 9.13 -0.07 4.82
N GLY A 79 10.26 0.51 4.40
CA GLY A 79 10.29 1.79 3.69
C GLY A 79 9.54 1.74 2.36
N LEU A 80 9.80 0.70 1.55
CA LEU A 80 9.15 0.50 0.25
C LEU A 80 7.63 0.36 0.41
N PHE A 81 7.18 -0.60 1.22
CA PHE A 81 5.75 -0.89 1.35
C PHE A 81 5.00 0.20 2.12
N SER A 82 5.62 0.88 3.09
CA SER A 82 5.01 2.05 3.74
C SER A 82 4.80 3.20 2.76
N THR A 83 5.79 3.48 1.90
CA THR A 83 5.67 4.52 0.87
C THR A 83 4.57 4.19 -0.13
N LEU A 84 4.50 2.94 -0.60
CA LEU A 84 3.44 2.47 -1.49
C LEU A 84 2.05 2.59 -0.84
N LEU A 85 1.93 2.23 0.43
CA LEU A 85 0.67 2.32 1.18
C LEU A 85 0.18 3.78 1.28
N VAL A 86 1.08 4.70 1.62
CA VAL A 86 0.75 6.15 1.69
C VAL A 86 0.38 6.68 0.31
N ALA A 87 1.16 6.35 -0.73
CA ALA A 87 0.88 6.79 -2.09
C ALA A 87 -0.48 6.29 -2.59
N ALA A 88 -0.80 5.01 -2.34
CA ALA A 88 -2.09 4.41 -2.70
C ALA A 88 -3.26 5.07 -1.96
N CYS A 89 -3.12 5.39 -0.67
CA CYS A 89 -4.13 6.13 0.08
C CYS A 89 -4.39 7.52 -0.52
N ILE A 90 -3.33 8.25 -0.89
CA ILE A 90 -3.45 9.57 -1.51
C ILE A 90 -4.12 9.45 -2.88
N GLU A 91 -3.69 8.51 -3.72
CA GLU A 91 -4.28 8.26 -5.04
C GLU A 91 -5.78 7.94 -4.93
N LEU A 92 -6.16 7.08 -3.99
CA LEU A 92 -7.55 6.70 -3.76
C LEU A 92 -8.39 7.90 -3.32
N ALA A 93 -7.88 8.74 -2.41
CA ALA A 93 -8.55 9.96 -1.99
C ALA A 93 -8.77 10.93 -3.17
N LEU A 94 -7.74 11.15 -4.00
CA LEU A 94 -7.82 12.01 -5.17
C LEU A 94 -8.80 11.46 -6.22
N CYS A 95 -8.79 10.16 -6.48
CA CYS A 95 -9.72 9.51 -7.41
C CYS A 95 -11.17 9.64 -6.94
N LEU A 96 -11.44 9.46 -5.64
CA LEU A 96 -12.78 9.65 -5.07
C LEU A 96 -13.25 11.10 -5.19
N ILE A 97 -12.39 12.07 -4.87
CA ILE A 97 -12.72 13.50 -5.03
C ILE A 97 -13.04 13.80 -6.50
N GLN A 98 -12.24 13.30 -7.45
CA GLN A 98 -12.47 13.48 -8.88
C GLN A 98 -13.80 12.86 -9.33
N MET A 99 -14.13 11.67 -8.83
CA MET A 99 -15.38 10.99 -9.15
C MET A 99 -16.60 11.73 -8.61
N VAL A 100 -16.56 12.22 -7.36
CA VAL A 100 -17.63 13.02 -6.76
C VAL A 100 -17.81 14.32 -7.53
N ASN A 101 -16.73 15.07 -7.78
CA ASN A 101 -16.79 16.33 -8.52
C ASN A 101 -17.26 16.14 -9.96
N GLY A 102 -16.81 15.08 -10.63
CA GLY A 102 -17.28 14.72 -11.96
C GLY A 102 -18.76 14.35 -11.99
N LEU A 103 -19.25 13.63 -10.97
CA LEU A 103 -20.65 13.25 -10.84
C LEU A 103 -21.54 14.47 -10.56
N PHE A 104 -21.13 15.38 -9.68
CA PHE A 104 -21.82 16.67 -9.47
C PHE A 104 -21.81 17.51 -10.74
N GLY A 105 -20.71 17.56 -11.50
CA GLY A 105 -20.66 18.25 -12.79
C GLY A 105 -21.61 17.65 -13.84
N CYS A 106 -21.78 16.32 -13.84
CA CYS A 106 -22.73 15.65 -14.73
C CYS A 106 -24.20 15.85 -14.30
N LEU A 107 -24.50 15.80 -12.99
CA LEU A 107 -25.86 15.89 -12.46
C LEU A 107 -26.37 17.35 -12.32
N CYS A 108 -25.50 18.29 -11.96
CA CYS A 108 -25.82 19.73 -11.93
C CYS A 108 -25.58 20.45 -13.27
N GLY A 109 -24.93 19.80 -14.24
CA GLY A 109 -24.63 20.37 -15.57
C GLY A 109 -25.70 20.15 -16.64
N THR A 110 -26.68 19.27 -16.43
CA THR A 110 -27.96 19.19 -17.17
C THR A 110 -28.91 18.26 -16.39
N CYS A 111 -29.99 18.72 -15.77
CA CYS A 111 -31.18 19.27 -16.41
C CYS A 111 -31.45 20.75 -16.08
N GLY A 112 -30.89 21.66 -16.88
CA GLY A 112 -31.26 23.06 -16.95
C GLY A 112 -30.73 23.60 -18.26
N GLY A 113 -31.62 23.92 -19.20
CA GLY A 113 -31.26 24.08 -20.60
C GLY A 113 -30.38 25.28 -20.93
N LYS A 114 -29.89 25.20 -22.18
CA LYS A 114 -29.20 26.18 -23.03
C LYS A 114 -27.68 26.32 -22.84
N GLU A 115 -27.07 26.33 -24.05
CA GLU A 115 -25.74 26.75 -24.52
C GLU A 115 -24.50 25.90 -24.19
#